data_AF-A0A535MZZ2-F1
#
_entry.id   AF-A0A535MZZ2-F1
#
_cell.length_a   1.000
_cell.length_b   1.000
_cell.length_c   1.000
_cell.angle_alpha   90.00
_cell.angle_beta   90.00
_cell.angle_gamma   90.00
#
_symmetry.space_group_name_H-M   'P 1'
#
loop_
_entity.id
_entity.type
_entity.pdbx_description
1 polymer ?
#
loop_
_entity_poly.entity_id
_entity_poly.type
_entity_poly.pdbx_seq_one_letter_code
_entity_poly.pdbx_strand_id
1 'polypeptide(L)'
;MHQTYPVPSARESVGLAVGRGAPSAGQQSWSLVDERAGLCAYLVVDAFVDGRAMGGVRMTPDVTPDQLGALSHRMSVKLALAELSIGGAKAGIVSSLPHGPERDRVLRAFGLAVRPLFARGVYLGSDQGIGYRDRDLIFDAAGFDLRQSDAREYGISEATCRFAEAYGLRGSHRTASLQGFGTVGRGVARSLVARGWRIVAVADRLGTLACPQGLPLEGLLAATRSDNTIDRSALPPGIQVLSLEEAWLDVPADVLVLAATERALNSDNARRVQARFVV
;
A
#
# COMPACT_ATOMS: atom_id res chain seq x y z
N MET A 1 25.07 30.93 28.79
CA MET A 1 25.49 31.44 27.47
C MET A 1 25.81 30.23 26.59
N HIS A 2 24.88 29.81 25.72
CA HIS A 2 25.12 28.76 24.74
C HIS A 2 25.09 29.40 23.35
N GLN A 3 26.21 29.27 22.62
CA GLN A 3 26.37 29.75 21.26
C GLN A 3 25.49 28.93 20.30
N THR A 4 24.63 29.65 19.58
CA THR A 4 23.88 29.17 18.41
C THR A 4 24.76 29.29 17.17
N TYR A 5 24.90 28.20 16.40
CA TYR A 5 25.45 28.24 15.05
C TYR A 5 24.33 28.63 14.06
N PRO A 6 24.61 29.49 13.07
CA PRO A 6 23.60 29.93 12.11
C PRO A 6 23.32 28.85 11.05
N VAL A 7 22.04 28.57 10.81
CA VAL A 7 21.57 27.80 9.66
C VAL A 7 21.62 28.71 8.42
N PRO A 8 22.31 28.34 7.33
CA PRO A 8 22.35 29.16 6.12
C PRO A 8 20.95 29.29 5.50
N SER A 9 20.58 30.53 5.17
CA SER A 9 19.36 30.88 4.44
C SER A 9 19.41 30.34 3.03
N ALA A 10 18.59 29.33 2.72
CA ALA A 10 18.30 28.95 1.35
C ALA A 10 17.24 29.90 0.77
N ARG A 11 17.58 30.69 -0.25
CA ARG A 11 16.60 31.32 -1.13
C ARG A 11 16.65 30.66 -2.52
N GLU A 12 15.49 30.10 -2.88
CA GLU A 12 14.87 29.93 -4.21
C GLU A 12 15.56 29.01 -5.23
N SER A 13 14.92 28.02 -5.86
CA SER A 13 13.49 27.88 -6.20
C SER A 13 13.03 26.41 -6.26
N VAL A 14 12.44 25.90 -5.18
CA VAL A 14 11.33 24.94 -5.20
C VAL A 14 10.34 25.51 -4.19
N GLY A 15 9.20 25.99 -4.66
CA GLY A 15 8.21 26.66 -3.82
C GLY A 15 7.57 25.68 -2.83
N LEU A 16 8.15 25.52 -1.65
CA LEU A 16 7.47 24.86 -0.54
C LEU A 16 6.42 25.84 0.00
N ALA A 17 5.26 25.89 -0.63
CA ALA A 17 4.12 26.63 -0.09
C ALA A 17 3.58 25.88 1.13
N VAL A 18 4.04 26.26 2.33
CA VAL A 18 3.49 25.76 3.60
C VAL A 18 2.11 26.39 3.81
N GLY A 19 1.10 25.82 3.17
CA GLY A 19 -0.30 26.12 3.44
C GLY A 19 -0.80 25.27 4.60
N ARG A 20 -1.21 25.89 5.72
CA ARG A 20 -1.97 25.21 6.79
C ARG A 20 -3.40 24.97 6.29
N GLY A 21 -3.62 23.92 5.50
CA GLY A 21 -4.97 23.42 5.21
C GLY A 21 -5.49 22.67 6.43
N ALA A 22 -6.70 22.97 6.89
CA ALA A 22 -7.23 22.59 8.22
C ALA A 22 -7.31 21.08 8.45
N PRO A 23 -6.41 20.51 9.26
CA PRO A 23 -6.56 19.16 9.79
C PRO A 23 -7.32 19.23 11.13
N SER A 24 -7.90 18.11 11.55
CA SER A 24 -8.40 17.97 12.92
C SER A 24 -7.31 18.36 13.95
N ALA A 25 -7.72 18.89 15.12
CA ALA A 25 -6.81 19.50 16.09
C ALA A 25 -5.62 18.59 16.45
N GLY A 26 -4.44 18.88 15.89
CA GLY A 26 -3.18 18.16 16.20
C GLY A 26 -2.36 17.71 14.98
N GLN A 27 -2.98 17.47 13.82
CA GLN A 27 -2.21 16.98 12.65
C GLN A 27 -1.43 18.10 11.96
N GLN A 28 -0.34 17.75 11.29
CA GLN A 28 0.46 18.65 10.45
C GLN A 28 0.28 18.28 8.97
N SER A 29 0.07 19.27 8.11
CA SER A 29 -0.14 19.08 6.68
C SER A 29 0.78 19.97 5.84
N TRP A 30 1.14 19.48 4.65
CA TRP A 30 1.95 20.17 3.66
C TRP A 30 1.35 19.98 2.26
N SER A 31 1.32 21.06 1.48
CA SER A 31 1.09 21.03 0.03
C SER A 31 2.42 21.20 -0.68
N LEU A 32 2.71 20.31 -1.62
CA LEU A 32 3.98 20.25 -2.35
C LEU A 32 3.67 20.43 -3.83
N VAL A 33 4.10 21.56 -4.40
CA VAL A 33 3.85 21.91 -5.80
C VAL A 33 5.18 22.26 -6.46
N ASP A 34 5.43 21.63 -7.61
CA ASP A 34 6.51 22.01 -8.52
C ASP A 34 5.97 21.97 -9.94
N GLU A 35 5.59 23.14 -10.46
CA GLU A 35 5.02 23.30 -11.80
C GLU A 35 5.98 22.83 -12.89
N ARG A 36 7.29 23.02 -12.69
CA ARG A 36 8.28 22.57 -13.68
C ARG A 36 8.32 21.06 -13.72
N ALA A 37 8.26 20.40 -12.57
CA ALA A 37 8.25 18.94 -12.52
C ALA A 37 6.89 18.31 -12.81
N GLY A 38 5.80 19.08 -12.79
CA GLY A 38 4.43 18.57 -12.84
C GLY A 38 3.98 17.94 -11.51
N LEU A 39 4.60 18.34 -10.39
CA LEU A 39 4.27 17.81 -9.06
C LEU A 39 3.09 18.58 -8.47
N CYS A 40 2.05 17.86 -8.09
CA CYS A 40 1.02 18.28 -7.16
C CYS A 40 0.85 17.17 -6.12
N ALA A 41 1.18 17.45 -4.86
CA ALA A 41 1.13 16.44 -3.81
C ALA A 41 0.77 17.04 -2.45
N TYR A 42 0.33 16.17 -1.56
CA TYR A 42 0.00 16.47 -0.19
C TYR A 42 0.69 15.47 0.74
N LEU A 43 1.02 15.93 1.94
CA LEU A 43 1.52 15.07 3.00
C LEU A 43 0.86 15.47 4.30
N VAL A 44 0.34 14.49 5.04
CA VAL A 44 -0.24 14.67 6.37
C VAL A 44 0.50 13.78 7.36
N VAL A 45 0.92 14.35 8.47
CA VAL A 45 1.41 13.64 9.66
C VAL A 45 0.38 13.83 10.74
N ASP A 46 -0.22 12.72 11.19
CA ASP A 46 -1.19 12.72 12.27
C ASP A 46 -0.53 13.04 13.61
N ALA A 47 0.57 12.34 13.91
CA ALA A 47 1.37 12.58 15.10
C ALA A 47 2.83 12.19 14.86
N PHE A 48 3.75 12.82 15.60
CA PHE A 48 5.08 12.27 15.83
C PHE A 48 5.07 11.57 17.19
N VAL A 49 5.43 10.30 17.23
CA VAL A 49 5.65 9.53 18.45
C VAL A 49 7.13 9.18 18.48
N ASP A 50 7.82 9.56 19.56
CA ASP A 50 9.28 9.45 19.69
C ASP A 50 10.06 10.05 18.51
N GLY A 51 9.55 11.18 18.00
CA GLY A 51 10.14 11.87 16.85
C GLY A 51 9.99 11.13 15.52
N ARG A 52 9.12 10.12 15.44
CA ARG A 52 8.91 9.29 14.24
C ARG A 52 7.46 9.30 13.80
N ALA A 53 7.27 9.25 12.48
CA ALA A 53 5.98 9.00 11.87
C ALA A 53 6.15 8.16 10.60
N MET A 54 5.19 7.31 10.26
CA MET A 54 5.26 6.50 9.04
C MET A 54 3.94 6.28 8.32
N GLY A 55 4.02 6.09 7.01
CA GLY A 55 2.89 5.69 6.19
C GLY A 55 3.27 5.45 4.75
N GLY A 56 2.29 5.37 3.87
CA GLY A 56 2.49 5.17 2.43
C GLY A 56 2.33 6.45 1.60
N VAL A 57 2.90 6.44 0.40
CA VAL A 57 2.65 7.42 -0.67
C VAL A 57 1.63 6.83 -1.64
N ARG A 58 0.50 7.50 -1.82
CA ARG A 58 -0.50 7.19 -2.86
C ARG A 58 -0.23 8.00 -4.12
N MET A 59 -0.47 7.46 -5.31
CA MET A 59 -0.44 8.23 -6.55
C MET A 59 -1.67 7.89 -7.38
N THR A 60 -2.69 8.75 -7.28
CA THR A 60 -3.97 8.63 -7.99
C THR A 60 -4.48 10.03 -8.35
N PRO A 61 -5.33 10.19 -9.37
CA PRO A 61 -5.82 11.51 -9.79
C PRO A 61 -6.81 12.16 -8.80
N ASP A 62 -7.32 11.39 -7.84
CA ASP A 62 -8.41 11.74 -6.93
C ASP A 62 -7.97 11.93 -5.46
N VAL A 63 -6.66 11.94 -5.18
CA VAL A 63 -6.15 12.17 -3.82
C VAL A 63 -6.60 13.53 -3.29
N THR A 64 -7.17 13.53 -2.07
CA THR A 64 -7.49 14.76 -1.33
C THR A 64 -6.80 14.83 0.04
N PRO A 65 -6.51 16.03 0.56
CA PRO A 65 -5.95 16.21 1.91
C PRO A 65 -6.78 15.54 3.01
N ASP A 66 -8.12 15.62 2.94
CA ASP A 66 -9.02 15.04 3.94
C ASP A 66 -8.91 13.50 3.99
N GLN A 67 -8.83 12.85 2.83
CA GLN A 67 -8.57 11.41 2.76
C GLN A 67 -7.21 11.07 3.39
N LEU A 68 -6.17 11.85 3.12
CA LEU A 68 -4.85 11.61 3.72
C LEU A 68 -4.85 11.84 5.24
N GLY A 69 -5.60 12.82 5.73
CA GLY A 69 -5.82 13.06 7.16
C GLY A 69 -6.47 11.86 7.85
N ALA A 70 -7.53 11.31 7.26
CA ALA A 70 -8.17 10.12 7.78
C ALA A 70 -7.26 8.88 7.74
N LEU A 71 -6.49 8.70 6.65
CA LEU A 71 -5.58 7.56 6.49
C LEU A 71 -4.37 7.65 7.42
N SER A 72 -3.80 8.84 7.63
CA SER A 72 -2.69 9.05 8.57
C SER A 72 -3.13 8.81 10.01
N HIS A 73 -4.34 9.23 10.40
CA HIS A 73 -4.90 8.90 11.71
C HIS A 73 -5.06 7.39 11.94
N ARG A 74 -5.63 6.68 10.96
CA ARG A 74 -5.73 5.21 11.02
C ARG A 74 -4.35 4.54 11.11
N MET A 75 -3.31 5.13 10.51
CA MET A 75 -1.93 4.65 10.66
C MET A 75 -1.42 4.80 12.09
N SER A 76 -1.67 5.92 12.77
CA SER A 76 -1.29 6.09 14.19
C SER A 76 -1.97 5.05 15.07
N VAL A 77 -3.28 4.85 14.90
CA VAL A 77 -4.03 3.83 15.66
C VAL A 77 -3.48 2.43 15.38
N LYS A 78 -3.19 2.10 14.11
CA LYS A 78 -2.61 0.80 13.75
C LYS A 78 -1.25 0.56 14.42
N LEU A 79 -0.38 1.56 14.45
CA LEU A 79 0.95 1.44 15.04
C LEU A 79 0.86 1.35 16.57
N ALA A 80 -0.05 2.10 17.19
CA ALA A 80 -0.32 1.99 18.63
C ALA A 80 -0.85 0.61 19.02
N LEU A 81 -1.78 0.03 18.24
CA LEU A 81 -2.28 -1.33 18.45
C LEU A 81 -1.19 -2.40 18.28
N ALA A 82 -0.19 -2.13 17.45
CA ALA A 82 0.98 -2.99 17.28
C ALA A 82 2.09 -2.71 18.31
N GLU A 83 1.83 -1.85 19.32
CA GLU A 83 2.78 -1.43 20.36
C GLU A 83 4.06 -0.81 19.77
N LEU A 84 3.96 -0.19 18.60
CA LEU A 84 5.05 0.52 17.95
C LEU A 84 4.98 2.00 18.31
N SER A 85 6.05 2.53 18.90
CA SER A 85 6.18 3.95 19.25
C SER A 85 6.51 4.79 18.01
N ILE A 86 5.57 4.81 17.05
CA ILE A 86 5.68 5.52 15.77
C ILE A 86 4.31 6.12 15.44
N GLY A 87 4.27 7.41 15.09
CA GLY A 87 3.04 8.06 14.68
C GLY A 87 2.64 7.77 13.22
N GLY A 88 1.44 8.15 12.83
CA GLY A 88 0.93 7.96 11.48
C GLY A 88 1.27 9.10 10.54
N ALA A 89 1.62 8.77 9.31
CA ALA A 89 1.74 9.69 8.19
C ALA A 89 1.00 9.17 6.97
N LYS A 90 0.76 10.03 5.99
CA LYS A 90 0.29 9.64 4.66
C LYS A 90 0.66 10.72 3.67
N ALA A 91 1.15 10.32 2.50
CA ALA A 91 1.35 11.24 1.39
C ALA A 91 0.51 10.81 0.18
N GLY A 92 0.24 11.77 -0.70
CA GLY A 92 -0.47 11.50 -1.94
C GLY A 92 -0.04 12.46 -3.04
N ILE A 93 0.26 11.91 -4.22
CA ILE A 93 0.62 12.63 -5.45
C ILE A 93 -0.59 12.58 -6.38
N VAL A 94 -1.08 13.73 -6.80
CA VAL A 94 -2.25 13.86 -7.68
C VAL A 94 -1.81 13.62 -9.12
N SER A 95 -1.91 12.37 -9.59
CA SER A 95 -1.46 12.00 -10.93
C SER A 95 -1.98 10.63 -11.37
N SER A 96 -2.16 10.47 -12.68
CA SER A 96 -2.47 9.21 -13.36
C SER A 96 -1.35 8.78 -14.33
N LEU A 97 -0.16 9.39 -14.23
CA LEU A 97 0.93 9.14 -15.17
C LEU A 97 1.33 7.65 -15.20
N PRO A 98 1.39 7.03 -16.40
CA PRO A 98 1.87 5.67 -16.53
C PRO A 98 3.37 5.61 -16.21
N HIS A 99 3.91 4.39 -16.10
CA HIS A 99 5.35 4.20 -15.96
C HIS A 99 6.09 4.82 -17.16
N GLY A 100 7.08 5.66 -16.87
CA GLY A 100 7.86 6.36 -17.89
C GLY A 100 8.62 7.56 -17.34
N PRO A 101 9.37 8.28 -18.19
CA PRO A 101 10.24 9.38 -17.78
C PRO A 101 9.50 10.53 -17.06
N GLU A 102 8.26 10.82 -17.45
CA GLU A 102 7.46 11.88 -16.82
C GLU A 102 7.07 11.53 -15.38
N ARG A 103 6.64 10.29 -15.14
CA ARG A 103 6.38 9.77 -13.79
C ARG A 103 7.65 9.82 -12.95
N ASP A 104 8.77 9.35 -13.49
CA ASP A 104 10.05 9.35 -12.77
C ASP A 104 10.48 10.77 -12.39
N ARG A 105 10.25 11.76 -13.26
CA ARG A 105 10.48 13.18 -12.98
C ARG A 105 9.65 13.67 -11.79
N VAL A 106 8.34 13.37 -11.77
CA VAL A 106 7.43 13.75 -10.68
C VAL A 106 7.85 13.08 -9.37
N LEU A 107 8.19 11.79 -9.39
CA LEU A 107 8.62 11.03 -8.21
C LEU A 107 9.92 11.57 -7.61
N ARG A 108 10.90 11.93 -8.46
CA ARG A 108 12.15 12.54 -8.01
C ARG A 108 11.91 13.93 -7.40
N ALA A 109 11.06 14.74 -8.03
CA ALA A 109 10.68 16.05 -7.48
C ALA A 109 9.98 15.90 -6.12
N PHE A 110 9.09 14.92 -5.98
CA PHE A 110 8.47 14.59 -4.71
C PHE A 110 9.51 14.20 -3.65
N GLY A 111 10.46 13.31 -3.98
CA GLY A 111 11.55 12.91 -3.09
C GLY A 111 12.39 14.09 -2.60
N LEU A 112 12.77 14.99 -3.49
CA LEU A 112 13.49 16.23 -3.15
C LEU A 112 12.66 17.13 -2.21
N ALA A 113 11.35 17.25 -2.46
CA ALA A 113 10.45 18.08 -1.66
C ALA A 113 10.23 17.52 -0.24
N VAL A 114 10.16 16.19 -0.07
CA VAL A 114 9.95 15.56 1.24
C VAL A 114 11.24 15.25 2.02
N ARG A 115 12.41 15.46 1.42
CA ARG A 115 13.72 15.24 2.09
C ARG A 115 13.82 15.86 3.49
N PRO A 116 13.38 17.11 3.76
CA PRO A 116 13.42 17.68 5.11
C PRO A 116 12.54 16.92 6.12
N LEU A 117 11.48 16.26 5.67
CA LEU A 117 10.59 15.47 6.52
C LEU A 117 11.19 14.10 6.84
N PHE A 118 11.88 13.47 5.87
CA PHE A 118 12.69 12.28 6.15
C PHE A 118 13.75 12.55 7.21
N ALA A 119 14.46 13.68 7.11
CA ALA A 119 15.43 14.10 8.12
C ALA A 119 14.80 14.34 9.51
N ARG A 120 13.48 14.62 9.56
CA ARG A 120 12.69 14.78 10.79
C ARG A 120 12.04 13.49 11.29
N GLY A 121 12.41 12.33 10.73
CA GLY A 121 11.91 11.04 11.19
C GLY A 121 10.59 10.59 10.56
N VAL A 122 10.16 11.21 9.45
CA VAL A 122 9.03 10.69 8.65
C VAL A 122 9.53 9.58 7.74
N TYR A 123 8.79 8.47 7.65
CA TYR A 123 9.04 7.38 6.72
C TYR A 123 7.86 7.22 5.76
N LEU A 124 8.10 7.21 4.45
CA LEU A 124 7.06 7.05 3.43
C LEU A 124 7.32 5.83 2.55
N GLY A 125 6.52 4.78 2.73
CA GLY A 125 6.54 3.57 1.93
C GLY A 125 5.61 3.61 0.72
N SER A 126 5.33 2.43 0.16
CA SER A 126 4.42 2.24 -0.96
C SER A 126 2.94 2.31 -0.55
N ASP A 127 2.07 2.65 -1.49
CA ASP A 127 0.61 2.58 -1.37
C ASP A 127 0.00 2.42 -2.78
N GLN A 128 -1.31 2.62 -2.91
CA GLN A 128 -2.00 2.56 -4.20
C GLN A 128 -1.33 3.51 -5.22
N GLY A 129 -0.95 2.95 -6.37
CA GLY A 129 -0.28 3.69 -7.45
C GLY A 129 1.24 3.88 -7.27
N ILE A 130 1.84 3.50 -6.14
CA ILE A 130 3.29 3.57 -5.90
C ILE A 130 3.85 2.17 -5.60
N GLY A 131 4.70 1.65 -6.49
CA GLY A 131 5.40 0.38 -6.29
C GLY A 131 6.72 0.55 -5.53
N TYR A 132 7.48 -0.55 -5.39
CA TYR A 132 8.81 -0.50 -4.75
C TYR A 132 9.81 0.31 -5.59
N ARG A 133 9.84 0.14 -6.93
CA ARG A 133 10.66 0.96 -7.83
C ARG A 133 10.41 2.45 -7.64
N ASP A 134 9.14 2.85 -7.57
CA ASP A 134 8.77 4.27 -7.44
C ASP A 134 9.22 4.82 -6.08
N ARG A 135 9.01 4.04 -5.02
CA ARG A 135 9.50 4.37 -3.67
C ARG A 135 11.02 4.51 -3.63
N ASP A 136 11.75 3.61 -4.29
CA ASP A 136 13.21 3.65 -4.32
C ASP A 136 13.69 4.89 -5.08
N LEU A 137 13.03 5.27 -6.17
CA LEU A 137 13.29 6.54 -6.85
C LEU A 137 13.07 7.77 -5.95
N ILE A 138 12.01 7.75 -5.11
CA ILE A 138 11.74 8.81 -4.13
C ILE A 138 12.86 8.87 -3.09
N PHE A 139 13.30 7.71 -2.57
CA PHE A 139 14.37 7.62 -1.57
C PHE A 139 15.72 8.04 -2.13
N ASP A 140 16.09 7.57 -3.32
CA ASP A 140 17.31 7.97 -4.01
C ASP A 140 17.36 9.49 -4.22
N ALA A 141 16.26 10.08 -4.70
CA ALA A 141 16.16 11.52 -4.90
C ALA A 141 16.26 12.31 -3.59
N ALA A 142 15.73 11.76 -2.49
CA ALA A 142 15.85 12.36 -1.17
C ALA A 142 17.22 12.14 -0.51
N GLY A 143 18.06 11.25 -1.05
CA GLY A 143 19.29 10.79 -0.39
C GLY A 143 19.01 9.99 0.90
N PHE A 144 17.89 9.26 0.93
CA PHE A 144 17.43 8.51 2.09
C PHE A 144 17.80 7.02 1.94
N ASP A 145 18.84 6.57 2.63
CA ASP A 145 19.25 5.16 2.62
C ASP A 145 18.44 4.35 3.64
N LEU A 146 17.76 3.31 3.16
CA LEU A 146 17.10 2.33 4.00
C LEU A 146 17.75 0.98 3.82
N ARG A 147 18.46 0.55 4.86
CA ARG A 147 18.79 -0.86 5.06
C ARG A 147 17.48 -1.63 5.29
N GLN A 148 16.87 -2.18 4.23
CA GLN A 148 15.63 -2.94 4.33
C GLN A 148 15.85 -4.43 4.56
N SER A 149 15.07 -4.98 5.50
CA SER A 149 14.64 -6.38 5.51
C SER A 149 13.19 -6.46 4.98
N ASP A 150 12.86 -7.49 4.20
CA ASP A 150 11.56 -7.76 3.55
C ASP A 150 10.38 -8.06 4.51
N ALA A 151 10.35 -7.49 5.72
CA ALA A 151 9.48 -7.90 6.82
C ALA A 151 7.98 -7.57 6.65
N ARG A 152 7.54 -6.93 5.57
CA ARG A 152 6.22 -6.26 5.52
C ARG A 152 5.08 -7.10 4.94
N GLU A 153 5.39 -8.11 4.15
CA GLU A 153 4.39 -9.01 3.54
C GLU A 153 3.95 -10.12 4.51
N TYR A 154 4.66 -10.25 5.63
CA TYR A 154 4.39 -11.28 6.63
C TYR A 154 3.24 -10.93 7.58
N GLY A 155 2.93 -9.65 7.83
CA GLY A 155 1.95 -9.28 8.85
C GLY A 155 0.56 -9.86 8.59
N ILE A 156 0.06 -9.72 7.35
CA ILE A 156 -1.25 -10.28 6.96
C ILE A 156 -1.18 -11.82 6.99
N SER A 157 -0.15 -12.43 6.39
CA SER A 157 -0.02 -13.89 6.40
C SER A 157 0.12 -14.48 7.80
N GLU A 158 0.81 -13.79 8.71
CA GLU A 158 0.97 -14.18 10.10
C GLU A 158 -0.36 -14.06 10.84
N ALA A 159 -1.09 -12.95 10.66
CA ALA A 159 -2.44 -12.79 11.19
C ALA A 159 -3.38 -13.89 10.66
N THR A 160 -3.35 -14.15 9.36
CA THR A 160 -4.09 -15.26 8.72
C THR A 160 -3.74 -16.61 9.36
N CYS A 161 -2.45 -16.93 9.53
CA CYS A 161 -2.02 -18.20 10.09
C CYS A 161 -2.41 -18.34 11.57
N ARG A 162 -2.16 -17.31 12.39
CA ARG A 162 -2.50 -17.32 13.82
C ARG A 162 -4.00 -17.38 14.05
N PHE A 163 -4.77 -16.64 13.25
CA PHE A 163 -6.22 -16.70 13.30
C PHE A 163 -6.71 -18.11 12.90
N ALA A 164 -6.19 -18.65 11.80
CA ALA A 164 -6.52 -20.01 11.37
C ALA A 164 -6.23 -21.05 12.48
N GLU A 165 -5.07 -20.97 13.13
CA GLU A 165 -4.69 -21.85 14.23
C GLU A 165 -5.61 -21.70 15.46
N ALA A 166 -5.91 -20.46 15.85
CA ALA A 166 -6.78 -20.15 16.99
C ALA A 166 -8.22 -20.68 16.81
N TYR A 167 -8.72 -20.68 15.58
CA TYR A 167 -10.07 -21.14 15.23
C TYR A 167 -10.10 -22.58 14.68
N GLY A 168 -9.03 -23.35 14.91
CA GLY A 168 -9.01 -24.79 14.65
C GLY A 168 -8.88 -25.19 13.18
N LEU A 169 -8.49 -24.28 12.28
CA LEU A 169 -8.05 -24.62 10.94
C LEU A 169 -6.66 -25.29 11.01
N ARG A 170 -6.66 -26.59 11.34
CA ARG A 170 -5.45 -27.42 11.42
C ARG A 170 -5.33 -28.29 10.16
N GLY A 171 -4.10 -28.52 9.70
CA GLY A 171 -3.79 -29.46 8.61
C GLY A 171 -3.24 -28.82 7.32
N SER A 172 -2.96 -29.68 6.35
CA SER A 172 -2.22 -29.42 5.10
C SER A 172 -3.06 -28.87 3.94
N HIS A 173 -4.34 -28.57 4.15
CA HIS A 173 -5.28 -28.22 3.07
C HIS A 173 -6.03 -26.90 3.30
N ARG A 174 -5.32 -25.91 3.86
CA ARG A 174 -5.87 -24.57 4.09
C ARG A 174 -5.95 -23.80 2.77
N THR A 175 -7.07 -23.13 2.53
CA THR A 175 -7.34 -22.41 1.28
C THR A 175 -7.51 -20.92 1.50
N ALA A 176 -6.97 -20.11 0.59
CA ALA A 176 -7.11 -18.66 0.62
C ALA A 176 -7.61 -18.10 -0.73
N SER A 177 -8.53 -17.15 -0.66
CA SER A 177 -8.95 -16.28 -1.76
C SER A 177 -8.41 -14.87 -1.51
N LEU A 178 -7.88 -14.20 -2.53
CA LEU A 178 -7.29 -12.86 -2.41
C LEU A 178 -8.04 -11.86 -3.29
N GLN A 179 -8.71 -10.89 -2.66
CA GLN A 179 -9.23 -9.72 -3.34
C GLN A 179 -8.08 -8.73 -3.52
N GLY A 180 -7.44 -8.74 -4.69
CA GLY A 180 -6.27 -7.93 -5.00
C GLY A 180 -5.01 -8.76 -5.24
N PHE A 181 -4.39 -8.55 -6.40
CA PHE A 181 -3.12 -9.16 -6.81
C PHE A 181 -2.02 -8.13 -7.10
N GLY A 182 -2.04 -7.00 -6.38
CA GLY A 182 -0.97 -6.00 -6.34
C GLY A 182 0.21 -6.41 -5.46
N THR A 183 1.03 -5.44 -5.03
CA THR A 183 2.20 -5.71 -4.16
C THR A 183 1.84 -6.50 -2.90
N VAL A 184 0.81 -6.06 -2.17
CA VAL A 184 0.36 -6.71 -0.94
C VAL A 184 -0.19 -8.11 -1.23
N GLY A 185 -1.12 -8.23 -2.17
CA GLY A 185 -1.74 -9.53 -2.51
C GLY A 185 -0.72 -10.57 -2.96
N ARG A 186 0.25 -10.20 -3.82
CA ARG A 186 1.33 -11.11 -4.25
C ARG A 186 2.24 -11.52 -3.09
N GLY A 187 2.59 -10.58 -2.21
CA GLY A 187 3.37 -10.87 -1.01
C GLY A 187 2.68 -11.86 -0.08
N VAL A 188 1.39 -11.63 0.20
CA VAL A 188 0.56 -12.54 0.99
C VAL A 188 0.47 -13.92 0.33
N ALA A 189 0.21 -13.98 -0.98
CA ALA A 189 0.13 -15.24 -1.71
C ALA A 189 1.43 -16.06 -1.61
N ARG A 190 2.60 -15.45 -1.83
CA ARG A 190 3.91 -16.11 -1.69
C ARG A 190 4.13 -16.65 -0.28
N SER A 191 3.87 -15.79 0.70
CA SER A 191 4.05 -16.06 2.12
C SER A 191 3.12 -17.18 2.62
N LEU A 192 1.87 -17.25 2.14
CA LEU A 192 0.92 -18.32 2.45
C LEU A 192 1.29 -19.64 1.75
N VAL A 193 1.65 -19.61 0.46
CA VAL A 193 2.08 -20.81 -0.29
C VAL A 193 3.33 -21.43 0.34
N ALA A 194 4.31 -20.61 0.75
CA ALA A 194 5.49 -21.08 1.47
C ALA A 194 5.16 -21.78 2.81
N ARG A 195 4.00 -21.49 3.39
CA ARG A 195 3.47 -22.12 4.62
C ARG A 195 2.46 -23.26 4.33
N GLY A 196 2.41 -23.73 3.08
CA GLY A 196 1.57 -24.85 2.67
C GLY A 196 0.09 -24.52 2.48
N TRP A 197 -0.28 -23.24 2.33
CA TRP A 197 -1.63 -22.86 1.94
C TRP A 197 -1.81 -22.98 0.42
N ARG A 198 -3.03 -23.28 0.01
CA ARG A 198 -3.46 -23.28 -1.39
C ARG A 198 -4.19 -21.98 -1.70
N ILE A 199 -3.72 -21.24 -2.71
CA ILE A 199 -4.45 -20.08 -3.21
C ILE A 199 -5.49 -20.57 -4.20
N VAL A 200 -6.78 -20.41 -3.91
CA VAL A 200 -7.89 -20.92 -4.75
C VAL A 200 -8.51 -19.86 -5.63
N ALA A 201 -8.35 -18.58 -5.27
CA ALA A 201 -8.72 -17.47 -6.12
C ALA A 201 -7.86 -16.23 -5.90
N VAL A 202 -7.71 -15.44 -6.96
CA VAL A 202 -7.14 -14.09 -6.92
C VAL A 202 -7.98 -13.16 -7.79
N ALA A 203 -8.24 -11.95 -7.32
CA ALA A 203 -8.92 -10.92 -8.09
C ALA A 203 -7.98 -9.75 -8.40
N ASP A 204 -8.08 -9.24 -9.62
CA ASP A 204 -7.52 -7.97 -10.05
C ASP A 204 -8.64 -7.10 -10.63
N ARG A 205 -8.30 -5.94 -11.20
CA ARG A 205 -9.28 -5.03 -11.82
C ARG A 205 -9.99 -5.60 -13.05
N LEU A 206 -9.57 -6.76 -13.59
CA LEU A 206 -10.19 -7.42 -14.73
C LEU A 206 -11.12 -8.56 -14.31
N GLY A 207 -11.31 -8.79 -13.01
CA GLY A 207 -12.16 -9.85 -12.45
C GLY A 207 -11.38 -10.89 -11.66
N THR A 208 -12.00 -12.05 -11.47
CA THR A 208 -11.49 -13.09 -10.57
C THR A 208 -10.99 -14.31 -11.34
N LEU A 209 -9.81 -14.81 -10.98
CA LEU A 209 -9.34 -16.14 -11.38
C LEU A 209 -9.59 -17.12 -10.27
N ALA A 210 -10.13 -18.29 -10.60
CA ALA A 210 -10.41 -19.35 -9.64
C ALA A 210 -9.86 -20.71 -10.12
N CYS A 211 -9.32 -21.47 -9.19
CA CYS A 211 -8.92 -22.86 -9.36
C CYS A 211 -9.08 -23.60 -8.02
N PRO A 212 -10.12 -24.42 -7.83
CA PRO A 212 -10.36 -25.13 -6.57
C PRO A 212 -9.18 -26.02 -6.15
N GLN A 213 -8.43 -26.54 -7.12
CA GLN A 213 -7.24 -27.38 -6.90
C GLN A 213 -5.99 -26.56 -6.54
N GLY A 214 -6.04 -25.24 -6.75
CA GLY A 214 -4.97 -24.29 -6.45
C GLY A 214 -4.47 -23.59 -7.70
N LEU A 215 -4.30 -22.28 -7.60
CA LEU A 215 -3.73 -21.45 -8.64
C LEU A 215 -2.20 -21.64 -8.69
N PRO A 216 -1.60 -21.79 -9.88
CA PRO A 216 -0.16 -21.89 -10.05
C PRO A 216 0.48 -20.52 -9.85
N LEU A 217 0.88 -20.21 -8.61
CA LEU A 217 1.32 -18.87 -8.21
C LEU A 217 2.45 -18.32 -9.09
N GLU A 218 3.49 -19.10 -9.35
CA GLU A 218 4.62 -18.66 -10.19
C GLU A 218 4.17 -18.27 -11.61
N GLY A 219 3.23 -19.04 -12.19
CA GLY A 219 2.65 -18.73 -13.50
C GLY A 219 1.85 -17.42 -13.48
N LEU A 220 1.08 -17.18 -12.41
CA LEU A 220 0.33 -15.93 -12.24
C LEU A 220 1.26 -14.73 -12.04
N LEU A 221 2.33 -14.89 -11.26
CA LEU A 221 3.33 -13.85 -11.05
C LEU A 221 4.00 -13.48 -12.38
N ALA A 222 4.37 -14.47 -13.20
CA ALA A 222 4.97 -14.26 -14.52
C ALA A 222 3.99 -13.61 -15.51
N ALA A 223 2.69 -13.94 -15.42
CA ALA A 223 1.64 -13.33 -16.24
C ALA A 223 1.22 -11.93 -15.74
N THR A 224 1.73 -11.44 -14.60
CA THR A 224 1.33 -10.13 -14.06
C THR A 224 2.06 -9.00 -14.79
N ARG A 225 1.27 -8.10 -15.39
CA ARG A 225 1.73 -6.91 -16.11
C ARG A 225 2.15 -5.80 -15.14
N SER A 226 2.81 -4.77 -15.67
CA SER A 226 3.28 -3.61 -14.90
C SER A 226 2.16 -2.81 -14.24
N ASP A 227 0.92 -2.91 -14.74
CA ASP A 227 -0.27 -2.29 -14.15
C ASP A 227 -0.96 -3.15 -13.07
N ASN A 228 -0.31 -4.23 -12.65
CA ASN A 228 -0.79 -5.24 -11.70
C ASN A 228 -2.00 -6.07 -12.16
N THR A 229 -2.34 -6.05 -13.46
CA THR A 229 -3.29 -7.02 -14.02
C THR A 229 -2.61 -8.31 -14.42
N ILE A 230 -3.33 -9.42 -14.32
CA ILE A 230 -2.85 -10.71 -14.78
C ILE A 230 -3.28 -10.89 -16.23
N ASP A 231 -2.32 -11.20 -17.11
CA ASP A 231 -2.56 -11.49 -18.51
C ASP A 231 -3.40 -12.76 -18.67
N ARG A 232 -4.69 -12.58 -18.98
CA ARG A 232 -5.64 -13.67 -19.17
C ARG A 232 -5.29 -14.58 -20.36
N SER A 233 -4.55 -14.07 -21.36
CA SER A 233 -4.13 -14.84 -22.53
C SER A 233 -2.94 -15.76 -22.26
N ALA A 234 -2.21 -15.52 -21.17
CA ALA A 234 -1.04 -16.29 -20.76
C ALA A 234 -1.34 -17.26 -19.60
N LEU A 235 -2.62 -17.51 -19.31
CA LEU A 235 -3.02 -18.36 -18.19
C LEU A 235 -2.77 -19.84 -18.48
N PRO A 236 -2.24 -20.60 -17.50
CA PRO A 236 -2.21 -22.05 -17.58
C PRO A 236 -3.61 -22.67 -17.78
N PRO A 237 -3.70 -23.85 -18.41
CA PRO A 237 -4.96 -24.57 -18.56
C PRO A 237 -5.64 -24.85 -17.20
N GLY A 238 -6.98 -24.86 -17.19
CA GLY A 238 -7.76 -25.24 -16.00
C GLY A 238 -8.08 -24.10 -15.03
N ILE A 239 -7.60 -22.87 -15.29
CA ILE A 239 -7.99 -21.67 -14.53
C ILE A 239 -9.32 -21.14 -15.05
N GLN A 240 -10.29 -20.95 -14.15
CA GLN A 240 -11.57 -20.34 -14.46
C GLN A 240 -11.43 -18.82 -14.39
N VAL A 241 -11.89 -18.13 -15.44
CA VAL A 241 -12.00 -16.67 -15.47
C VAL A 241 -13.44 -16.31 -15.15
N LEU A 242 -13.67 -15.76 -13.96
CA LEU A 242 -14.98 -15.28 -13.52
C LEU A 242 -15.07 -13.79 -13.84
N SER A 243 -15.97 -13.44 -14.76
CA SER A 243 -16.07 -12.10 -15.33
C SER A 243 -16.86 -11.10 -14.48
N LEU A 244 -17.62 -11.58 -13.48
CA LEU A 244 -18.26 -10.67 -12.52
C LEU A 244 -17.18 -10.03 -11.65
N GLU A 245 -17.25 -8.70 -11.52
CA GLU A 245 -16.29 -7.89 -10.77
C GLU A 245 -16.11 -8.39 -9.33
N GLU A 246 -17.22 -8.78 -8.70
CA GLU A 246 -17.25 -9.28 -7.32
C GLU A 246 -17.32 -10.81 -7.21
N ALA A 247 -16.96 -11.55 -8.26
CA ALA A 247 -16.98 -13.03 -8.22
C ALA A 247 -16.11 -13.62 -7.09
N TRP A 248 -15.12 -12.88 -6.61
CA TRP A 248 -14.28 -13.25 -5.47
C TRP A 248 -15.05 -13.45 -4.16
N LEU A 249 -16.26 -12.88 -4.03
CA LEU A 249 -17.17 -13.13 -2.91
C LEU A 249 -17.67 -14.58 -2.91
N ASP A 250 -17.96 -15.10 -4.10
CA ASP A 250 -18.67 -16.37 -4.29
C ASP A 250 -17.73 -17.58 -4.33
N VAL A 251 -16.41 -17.38 -4.16
CA VAL A 251 -15.42 -18.48 -4.16
C VAL A 251 -15.30 -19.08 -2.76
N PRO A 252 -15.59 -20.38 -2.57
CA PRO A 252 -15.33 -21.07 -1.31
C PRO A 252 -13.84 -21.03 -0.95
N ALA A 253 -13.54 -20.59 0.27
CA ALA A 253 -12.19 -20.63 0.85
C ALA A 253 -12.27 -20.70 2.38
N ASP A 254 -11.18 -21.10 3.04
CA ASP A 254 -11.10 -20.95 4.48
C ASP A 254 -10.94 -19.48 4.87
N VAL A 255 -10.15 -18.73 4.10
CA VAL A 255 -9.88 -17.31 4.35
C VAL A 255 -10.00 -16.49 3.08
N LEU A 256 -10.74 -15.38 3.15
CA LEU A 256 -10.71 -14.30 2.17
C LEU A 256 -9.81 -13.18 2.69
N VAL A 257 -8.81 -12.79 1.91
CA VAL A 257 -7.92 -11.66 2.21
C VAL A 257 -8.33 -10.46 1.36
N LEU A 258 -8.62 -9.32 1.99
CA LEU A 258 -8.94 -8.06 1.31
C LEU A 258 -7.67 -7.20 1.16
N ALA A 259 -7.12 -7.15 -0.05
CA ALA A 259 -5.81 -6.56 -0.35
C ALA A 259 -5.81 -5.60 -1.56
N ALA A 260 -6.97 -5.10 -2.01
CA ALA A 260 -7.06 -4.16 -3.13
C ALA A 260 -7.51 -2.74 -2.70
N THR A 261 -8.74 -2.60 -2.20
CA THR A 261 -9.40 -1.30 -2.03
C THR A 261 -10.14 -1.21 -0.70
N GLU A 262 -10.35 0.02 -0.21
CA GLU A 262 -11.21 0.24 0.94
C GLU A 262 -12.69 0.00 0.58
N ARG A 263 -13.49 -0.46 1.56
CA ARG A 263 -14.94 -0.71 1.40
C ARG A 263 -15.30 -1.75 0.33
N ALA A 264 -14.39 -2.67 0.01
CA ALA A 264 -14.68 -3.81 -0.87
C ALA A 264 -15.83 -4.69 -0.33
N LEU A 265 -15.98 -4.78 1.00
CA LEU A 265 -17.16 -5.35 1.65
C LEU A 265 -18.06 -4.26 2.22
N ASN A 266 -19.36 -4.43 2.05
CA ASN A 266 -20.42 -3.56 2.55
C ASN A 266 -21.65 -4.38 2.96
N SER A 267 -22.70 -3.71 3.46
CA SER A 267 -23.94 -4.36 3.91
C SER A 267 -24.65 -5.17 2.83
N ASP A 268 -24.46 -4.80 1.57
CA ASP A 268 -25.23 -5.32 0.44
C ASP A 268 -24.57 -6.59 -0.11
N ASN A 269 -23.22 -6.64 -0.09
CA ASN A 269 -22.46 -7.75 -0.66
C ASN A 269 -21.91 -8.73 0.39
N ALA A 270 -21.86 -8.39 1.68
CA ALA A 270 -21.28 -9.25 2.72
C ALA A 270 -21.96 -10.64 2.83
N ARG A 271 -23.25 -10.74 2.50
CA ARG A 271 -23.99 -12.01 2.54
C ARG A 271 -23.54 -13.02 1.48
N ARG A 272 -22.82 -12.57 0.45
CA ARG A 272 -22.30 -13.42 -0.63
C ARG A 272 -21.00 -14.12 -0.27
N VAL A 273 -20.27 -13.62 0.74
CA VAL A 273 -18.97 -14.16 1.13
C VAL A 273 -19.10 -15.63 1.49
N GLN A 274 -18.50 -16.50 0.67
CA GLN A 274 -18.44 -17.95 0.93
C GLN A 274 -17.22 -18.36 1.74
N ALA A 275 -16.25 -17.46 1.92
CA ALA A 275 -15.12 -17.71 2.79
C ALA A 275 -15.54 -17.80 4.26
N ARG A 276 -14.94 -18.73 5.00
CA ARG A 276 -15.27 -18.92 6.43
C ARG A 276 -14.83 -17.74 7.29
N PHE A 277 -13.72 -17.10 6.91
CA PHE A 277 -13.14 -15.97 7.61
C PHE A 277 -12.69 -14.88 6.62
N VAL A 278 -12.67 -13.64 7.10
CA VAL A 278 -12.18 -12.47 6.36
C VAL A 278 -11.01 -11.86 7.13
N VAL A 279 -9.92 -11.56 6.41
CA VAL A 279 -8.71 -10.90 6.93
C VAL A 279 -8.42 -9.65 6.11
#